data_AF-A0A8T6PZP2-F1
#
_entry.id   AF-A0A8T6PZP2-F1
#
_cell.length_a   1.000
_cell.length_b   1.000
_cell.length_c   1.000
_cell.angle_alpha   90.00
_cell.angle_beta   90.00
_cell.angle_gamma   90.00
#
_symmetry.space_group_name_H-M   'P 1'
#
loop_
_entity.id
_entity.type
_entity.pdbx_description
1 polymer ?
#
loop_
_entity_poly.entity_id
_entity_poly.type
_entity_poly.pdbx_seq_one_letter_code
_entity_poly.pdbx_strand_id
1 'polypeptide(L)'
;NVLGNTHELRLAAETELDMNGHSQTVGTLNGSADSLLSLNGGSLTVTNGGTSTGSLTGSGELNIQGGTLDIAGDNSNLTANVNIANSANVLVSHAQGLGSANVENNGTLALNNSAEKRAAASVNYTLGGNLTNNGTLMTGMSGQQAGNVLVVKGNYHGNNGQLVMNTVLNGDDSVTDKLVVEGDTSGTTAVTVNNAGGTGAKTLNGIELIHVDGKSEGEFVQAGRIVAGAYDYTLGRGQGANSGNWYLTSGSDSPELQPEPDPMPNPEPNPNPEPNPNPTPTPGPDLNVDNDLRPEAGSYIANLAAANTMFTTRLHERLGNTYYTDMVTG
;
A
#
# COMPACT_ATOMS: atom_id res chain seq x y z
N ASN A 1 4.08 12.65 35.86
CA ASN A 1 2.63 12.93 35.95
C ASN A 1 2.40 14.10 36.88
N VAL A 2 1.97 15.22 36.32
CA VAL A 2 1.76 16.50 37.02
C VAL A 2 0.30 16.77 37.35
N LEU A 3 -0.62 16.08 36.66
CA LEU A 3 -2.07 16.08 36.91
C LEU A 3 -2.54 14.82 37.66
N GLY A 4 -1.60 14.00 38.16
CA GLY A 4 -1.89 12.71 38.77
C GLY A 4 -2.30 11.65 37.74
N ASN A 5 -3.07 10.65 38.20
CA ASN A 5 -3.65 9.62 37.32
C ASN A 5 -4.91 10.19 36.66
N THR A 6 -4.78 10.67 35.42
CA THR A 6 -5.80 11.42 34.73
C THR A 6 -6.51 10.53 33.72
N HIS A 7 -7.78 10.21 33.95
CA HIS A 7 -8.55 9.40 33.00
C HIS A 7 -8.87 10.18 31.70
N GLU A 8 -9.08 11.49 31.80
CA GLU A 8 -9.40 12.34 30.67
C GLU A 8 -8.74 13.71 30.85
N LEU A 9 -8.05 14.17 29.81
CA LEU A 9 -7.64 15.56 29.68
C LEU A 9 -8.55 16.23 28.65
N ARG A 10 -9.36 17.18 29.12
CA ARG A 10 -10.29 17.94 28.28
C ARG A 10 -9.93 19.41 28.27
N LEU A 11 -9.67 19.95 27.08
CA LEU A 11 -9.46 21.38 26.88
C LEU A 11 -10.71 21.97 26.22
N ALA A 12 -11.27 23.00 26.86
CA ALA A 12 -12.35 23.79 26.28
C ALA A 12 -11.78 24.80 25.28
N ALA A 13 -12.63 25.36 24.42
CA ALA A 13 -12.23 26.46 23.54
C ALA A 13 -11.60 27.60 24.36
N GLU A 14 -10.60 28.27 23.78
CA GLU A 14 -9.86 29.37 24.40
C GLU A 14 -9.10 29.00 25.70
N THR A 15 -8.89 27.70 25.95
CA THR A 15 -8.05 27.24 27.06
C THR A 15 -6.69 26.78 26.58
N GLU A 16 -5.68 27.03 27.40
CA GLU A 16 -4.31 26.57 27.18
C GLU A 16 -3.88 25.63 28.29
N LEU A 17 -3.28 24.51 27.90
CA LEU A 17 -2.42 23.71 28.79
C LEU A 17 -0.98 23.81 28.31
N ASP A 18 -0.11 24.39 29.12
CA ASP A 18 1.33 24.32 28.95
C ASP A 18 1.91 23.20 29.81
N MET A 19 2.59 22.25 29.18
CA MET A 19 3.26 21.15 29.86
C MET A 19 4.61 21.56 30.46
N ASN A 20 5.22 22.65 30.01
CA ASN A 20 6.43 23.26 30.59
C ASN A 20 7.52 22.25 30.97
N GLY A 21 7.89 21.37 30.04
CA GLY A 21 8.92 20.34 30.24
C GLY A 21 8.51 19.13 31.08
N HIS A 22 7.25 19.03 31.52
CA HIS A 22 6.79 17.94 32.39
C HIS A 22 6.21 16.76 31.61
N SER A 23 6.24 15.58 32.22
CA SER A 23 5.61 14.37 31.67
C SER A 23 4.23 14.12 32.28
N GLN A 24 3.25 13.79 31.44
CA GLN A 24 1.88 13.45 31.85
C GLN A 24 1.37 12.23 31.08
N THR A 25 0.69 11.32 31.77
CA THR A 25 -0.09 10.23 31.17
C THR A 25 -1.57 10.48 31.37
N VAL A 26 -2.34 10.42 30.30
CA VAL A 26 -3.80 10.58 30.30
C VAL A 26 -4.46 9.35 29.67
N GLY A 27 -5.69 9.05 30.06
CA GLY A 27 -6.54 8.11 29.35
C GLY A 27 -6.86 8.64 27.95
N THR A 28 -7.78 9.59 27.88
CA THR A 28 -8.18 10.26 26.63
C THR A 28 -7.73 11.71 26.57
N LEU A 29 -7.48 12.21 25.35
CA LEU A 29 -7.25 13.63 25.05
C LEU A 29 -8.44 14.17 24.25
N ASN A 30 -9.12 15.18 24.79
CA ASN A 30 -10.25 15.85 24.15
C ASN A 30 -10.02 17.37 24.11
N GLY A 31 -9.38 17.85 23.04
CA GLY A 31 -9.18 19.28 22.78
C GLY A 31 -10.28 19.82 21.87
N SER A 32 -10.99 20.86 22.32
CA SER A 32 -11.98 21.59 21.52
C SER A 32 -11.29 22.53 20.52
N ALA A 33 -12.01 22.98 19.48
CA ALA A 33 -11.52 24.02 18.58
C ALA A 33 -11.08 25.25 19.39
N ASP A 34 -10.05 25.94 18.92
CA ASP A 34 -9.44 27.10 19.58
C ASP A 34 -8.83 26.82 20.98
N SER A 35 -8.70 25.56 21.38
CA SER A 35 -7.85 25.18 22.51
C SER A 35 -6.40 25.02 22.09
N LEU A 36 -5.48 25.21 23.04
CA LEU A 36 -4.04 25.05 22.84
C LEU A 36 -3.45 24.06 23.84
N LEU A 37 -2.77 23.04 23.34
CA LEU A 37 -1.90 22.18 24.13
C LEU A 37 -0.45 22.41 23.71
N SER A 38 0.31 23.08 24.58
CA SER A 38 1.74 23.33 24.39
C SER A 38 2.54 22.25 25.10
N LEU A 39 3.29 21.44 24.32
CA LEU A 39 4.17 20.40 24.86
C LEU A 39 5.39 21.05 25.53
N ASN A 40 5.93 22.13 24.97
CA ASN A 40 7.01 22.94 25.56
C ASN A 40 8.15 22.11 26.21
N GLY A 41 8.69 21.15 25.47
CA GLY A 41 9.74 20.22 25.91
C GLY A 41 9.26 19.07 26.81
N GLY A 42 7.98 19.02 27.13
CA GLY A 42 7.32 17.99 27.93
C GLY A 42 6.97 16.72 27.15
N SER A 43 6.40 15.74 27.84
CA SER A 43 6.01 14.47 27.26
C SER A 43 4.57 14.10 27.62
N LEU A 44 3.67 14.13 26.65
CA LEU A 44 2.30 13.66 26.82
C LEU A 44 2.19 12.21 26.36
N THR A 45 1.58 11.38 27.18
CA THR A 45 1.18 10.02 26.83
C THR A 45 -0.33 9.91 26.87
N VAL A 46 -0.94 9.53 25.74
CA VAL A 46 -2.38 9.28 25.59
C VAL A 46 -2.59 7.78 25.41
N THR A 47 -3.38 7.16 26.29
CA THR A 47 -3.48 5.69 26.34
C THR A 47 -4.72 5.12 25.64
N ASN A 48 -5.77 5.92 25.47
CA ASN A 48 -7.06 5.50 24.91
C ASN A 48 -7.54 6.39 23.74
N GLY A 49 -6.64 7.17 23.13
CA GLY A 49 -6.96 8.06 22.01
C GLY A 49 -7.78 9.30 22.40
N GLY A 50 -8.72 9.70 21.54
CA GLY A 50 -9.58 10.86 21.71
C GLY A 50 -9.63 11.75 20.47
N THR A 51 -9.86 13.05 20.64
CA THR A 51 -9.91 14.01 19.54
C THR A 51 -9.17 15.30 19.92
N SER A 52 -8.23 15.72 19.10
CA SER A 52 -7.56 17.01 19.18
C SER A 52 -8.03 17.92 18.04
N THR A 53 -9.12 18.65 18.27
CA THR A 53 -9.60 19.67 17.32
C THR A 53 -8.93 21.02 17.51
N GLY A 54 -8.35 21.29 18.68
CA GLY A 54 -7.47 22.43 18.94
C GLY A 54 -6.05 22.20 18.45
N SER A 55 -5.20 23.21 18.64
CA SER A 55 -3.81 23.19 18.21
C SER A 55 -2.90 22.51 19.23
N LEU A 56 -1.94 21.75 18.71
CA LEU A 56 -0.79 21.20 19.40
C LEU A 56 0.45 22.01 19.00
N THR A 57 1.32 22.33 19.96
CA THR A 57 2.52 23.13 19.69
C THR A 57 3.71 22.75 20.56
N GLY A 58 4.89 23.25 20.19
CA GLY A 58 6.11 23.11 20.97
C GLY A 58 6.85 21.80 20.71
N SER A 59 8.03 21.70 21.30
CA SER A 59 8.90 20.51 21.24
C SER A 59 8.55 19.51 22.34
N GLY A 60 9.19 18.34 22.34
CA GLY A 60 8.97 17.28 23.33
C GLY A 60 8.46 16.01 22.68
N GLU A 61 7.55 15.30 23.35
CA GLU A 61 7.06 13.99 22.92
C GLU A 61 5.53 13.91 23.04
N LEU A 62 4.86 13.45 21.99
CA LEU A 62 3.47 13.01 21.98
C LEU A 62 3.42 11.51 21.73
N ASN A 63 3.11 10.74 22.77
CA ASN A 63 3.05 9.29 22.73
C ASN A 63 1.60 8.81 22.71
N ILE A 64 1.19 8.11 21.65
CA ILE A 64 -0.13 7.50 21.54
C ILE A 64 0.03 6.00 21.74
N GLN A 65 -0.37 5.48 22.91
CA GLN A 65 -0.17 4.07 23.26
C GLN A 65 -1.31 3.15 22.83
N GLY A 66 -2.51 3.70 22.65
CA GLY A 66 -3.69 2.93 22.29
C GLY A 66 -4.89 3.78 21.92
N GLY A 67 -5.92 3.11 21.42
CA GLY A 67 -7.14 3.75 20.93
C GLY A 67 -6.92 4.50 19.62
N THR A 68 -7.91 5.31 19.25
CA THR A 68 -7.84 6.17 18.06
C THR A 68 -7.75 7.62 18.50
N LEU A 69 -6.68 8.32 18.15
CA LEU A 69 -6.56 9.76 18.29
C LEU A 69 -6.81 10.42 16.94
N ASP A 70 -7.87 11.22 16.85
CA ASP A 70 -8.11 12.07 15.69
C ASP A 70 -7.47 13.44 15.88
N ILE A 71 -6.52 13.80 15.01
CA ILE A 71 -5.82 15.07 14.98
C ILE A 71 -6.45 15.93 13.88
N ALA A 72 -7.34 16.83 14.30
CA ALA A 72 -8.17 17.64 13.41
C ALA A 72 -7.84 19.15 13.46
N GLY A 73 -6.93 19.57 14.34
CA GLY A 73 -6.46 20.95 14.43
C GLY A 73 -5.25 21.27 13.53
N ASP A 74 -5.03 22.56 13.28
CA ASP A 74 -3.78 23.05 12.69
C ASP A 74 -2.66 22.99 13.73
N ASN A 75 -1.63 22.20 13.42
CA ASN A 75 -0.48 21.96 14.27
C ASN A 75 0.81 22.36 13.58
N SER A 76 0.79 23.35 12.69
CA SER A 76 1.96 23.88 11.98
C SER A 76 3.15 24.24 12.90
N ASN A 77 2.89 24.57 14.17
CA ASN A 77 3.91 24.88 15.19
C ASN A 77 4.33 23.69 16.08
N LEU A 78 3.78 22.49 15.85
CA LEU A 78 4.19 21.28 16.56
C LEU A 78 5.57 20.83 16.07
N THR A 79 6.50 20.68 17.00
CA THR A 79 7.86 20.16 16.73
C THR A 79 8.20 18.96 17.62
N ALA A 80 7.28 18.55 18.48
CA ALA A 80 7.41 17.35 19.30
C ALA A 80 7.45 16.10 18.42
N ASN A 81 8.24 15.11 18.81
CA ASN A 81 8.19 13.80 18.16
C ASN A 81 6.84 13.15 18.47
N VAL A 82 6.25 12.49 17.47
CA VAL A 82 4.98 11.78 17.58
C VAL A 82 5.26 10.28 17.49
N ASN A 83 5.02 9.57 18.58
CA ASN A 83 5.24 8.13 18.66
C ASN A 83 3.89 7.41 18.70
N ILE A 84 3.63 6.55 17.71
CA ILE A 84 2.40 5.78 17.59
C ILE A 84 2.73 4.32 17.93
N ALA A 85 2.18 3.80 19.01
CA ALA A 85 2.39 2.41 19.41
C ALA A 85 1.57 1.43 18.56
N ASN A 86 1.91 0.15 18.59
CA ASN A 86 1.29 -0.90 17.76
C ASN A 86 -0.24 -1.01 17.92
N SER A 87 -0.74 -0.72 19.12
CA SER A 87 -2.16 -0.75 19.47
C SER A 87 -2.90 0.57 19.24
N ALA A 88 -2.21 1.59 18.72
CA ALA A 88 -2.74 2.92 18.49
C ALA A 88 -3.08 3.16 17.01
N ASN A 89 -4.08 4.00 16.80
CA ASN A 89 -4.43 4.56 15.51
C ASN A 89 -4.40 6.08 15.63
N VAL A 90 -3.78 6.76 14.67
CA VAL A 90 -3.83 8.20 14.51
C VAL A 90 -4.55 8.51 13.21
N LEU A 91 -5.64 9.25 13.29
CA LEU A 91 -6.29 9.85 12.14
C LEU A 91 -5.76 11.28 12.01
N VAL A 92 -5.29 11.65 10.83
CA VAL A 92 -4.87 13.03 10.53
C VAL A 92 -5.95 13.66 9.68
N SER A 93 -6.74 14.52 10.32
CA SER A 93 -7.87 15.16 9.69
C SER A 93 -7.66 16.60 9.26
N HIS A 94 -6.51 17.19 9.58
CA HIS A 94 -6.11 18.49 9.07
C HIS A 94 -4.84 18.37 8.22
N ALA A 95 -4.77 19.11 7.11
CA ALA A 95 -3.61 19.10 6.19
C ALA A 95 -2.25 19.33 6.88
N GLN A 96 -2.22 20.18 7.91
CA GLN A 96 -1.02 20.49 8.71
C GLN A 96 -1.03 19.80 10.10
N GLY A 97 -1.80 18.73 10.26
CA GLY A 97 -2.05 18.10 11.57
C GLY A 97 -0.80 17.49 12.23
N LEU A 98 0.24 17.14 11.47
CA LEU A 98 1.48 16.58 12.02
C LEU A 98 2.55 17.65 12.29
N GLY A 99 2.36 18.88 11.82
CA GLY A 99 3.32 19.97 11.99
C GLY A 99 4.71 19.65 11.41
N SER A 100 5.75 20.05 12.15
CA SER A 100 7.16 19.78 11.85
C SER A 100 7.76 18.65 12.71
N ALA A 101 6.90 17.75 13.21
CA ALA A 101 7.30 16.62 14.02
C ALA A 101 8.15 15.60 13.23
N ASN A 102 8.95 14.80 13.94
CA ASN A 102 9.29 13.46 13.45
C ASN A 102 8.21 12.48 13.91
N VAL A 103 7.89 11.49 13.09
CA VAL A 103 6.87 10.48 13.40
C VAL A 103 7.51 9.10 13.41
N GLU A 104 7.32 8.37 14.51
CA GLU A 104 7.64 6.96 14.65
C GLU A 104 6.32 6.16 14.66
N ASN A 105 5.97 5.57 13.52
CA ASN A 105 4.71 4.85 13.36
C ASN A 105 4.89 3.34 13.55
N ASN A 106 4.53 2.81 14.73
CA ASN A 106 4.41 1.37 14.96
C ASN A 106 2.97 0.84 14.87
N GLY A 107 1.98 1.74 14.91
CA GLY A 107 0.56 1.42 14.83
C GLY A 107 -0.01 1.74 13.45
N THR A 108 -1.13 2.44 13.42
CA THR A 108 -1.70 2.98 12.18
C THR A 108 -1.63 4.50 12.17
N LEU A 109 -1.11 5.07 11.09
CA LEU A 109 -1.22 6.47 10.74
C LEU A 109 -2.07 6.58 9.48
N ALA A 110 -3.26 7.15 9.58
CA ALA A 110 -4.18 7.26 8.46
C ALA A 110 -4.55 8.72 8.18
N LEU A 111 -4.44 9.13 6.92
CA LEU A 111 -4.97 10.39 6.45
C LEU A 111 -6.48 10.28 6.38
N ASN A 112 -7.18 11.21 7.01
CA ASN A 112 -8.62 11.18 7.13
C ASN A 112 -9.25 12.52 6.77
N ASN A 113 -9.65 12.70 5.52
CA ASN A 113 -10.32 13.93 5.09
C ASN A 113 -11.79 14.01 5.52
N SER A 114 -12.30 13.07 6.35
CA SER A 114 -13.71 13.06 6.76
C SER A 114 -14.09 14.26 7.65
N ALA A 115 -13.18 14.76 8.49
CA ALA A 115 -13.48 15.84 9.43
C ALA A 115 -13.38 17.25 8.81
N GLU A 116 -12.64 17.43 7.71
CA GLU A 116 -12.56 18.74 7.02
C GLU A 116 -13.90 19.18 6.38
N LYS A 117 -14.97 18.37 6.43
CA LYS A 117 -16.28 18.68 5.82
C LYS A 117 -16.18 19.13 4.35
N ARG A 118 -15.07 18.84 3.67
CA ARG A 118 -14.89 19.08 2.25
C ARG A 118 -15.35 17.81 1.55
N ALA A 119 -16.60 17.85 1.10
CA ALA A 119 -17.12 16.86 0.18
C ALA A 119 -16.08 16.58 -0.92
N ALA A 120 -15.60 15.34 -1.01
CA ALA A 120 -15.00 14.78 -2.21
C ALA A 120 -13.74 15.49 -2.78
N ALA A 121 -12.89 16.08 -1.95
CA ALA A 121 -11.65 16.70 -2.43
C ALA A 121 -10.40 16.01 -1.85
N SER A 122 -9.46 15.67 -2.74
CA SER A 122 -8.07 15.37 -2.43
C SER A 122 -7.47 16.41 -1.48
N VAL A 123 -6.75 15.95 -0.45
CA VAL A 123 -6.05 16.83 0.50
C VAL A 123 -4.55 16.57 0.42
N ASN A 124 -3.77 17.66 0.47
CA ASN A 124 -2.32 17.60 0.60
C ASN A 124 -1.94 17.73 2.08
N TYR A 125 -1.57 16.61 2.69
CA TYR A 125 -1.06 16.54 4.04
C TYR A 125 0.44 16.81 4.06
N THR A 126 0.92 17.49 5.10
CA THR A 126 2.34 17.77 5.28
C THR A 126 2.81 17.26 6.64
N LEU A 127 3.93 16.54 6.60
CA LEU A 127 4.77 16.21 7.73
C LEU A 127 6.11 16.91 7.54
N GLY A 128 6.43 17.86 8.41
CA GLY A 128 7.63 18.69 8.28
C GLY A 128 8.95 18.00 8.68
N GLY A 129 8.90 16.86 9.38
CA GLY A 129 10.08 16.09 9.75
C GLY A 129 10.17 14.72 9.07
N ASN A 130 10.91 13.80 9.71
CA ASN A 130 11.11 12.45 9.20
C ASN A 130 9.93 11.53 9.56
N LEU A 131 9.72 10.49 8.74
CA LEU A 131 8.76 9.43 9.00
C LEU A 131 9.45 8.07 9.03
N THR A 132 9.40 7.40 10.17
CA THR A 132 9.69 5.97 10.28
C THR A 132 8.38 5.19 10.27
N ASN A 133 8.22 4.26 9.33
CA ASN A 133 7.03 3.42 9.20
C ASN A 133 7.34 1.95 9.49
N ASN A 134 7.02 1.53 10.72
CA ASN A 134 7.08 0.13 11.17
C ASN A 134 5.70 -0.54 11.12
N GLY A 135 4.62 0.25 11.21
CA GLY A 135 3.22 -0.19 11.17
C GLY A 135 2.57 0.08 9.81
N THR A 136 1.34 0.60 9.81
CA THR A 136 0.59 0.91 8.60
C THR A 136 0.45 2.42 8.40
N LEU A 137 0.88 2.90 7.24
CA LEU A 137 0.59 4.23 6.72
C LEU A 137 -0.55 4.12 5.70
N MET A 138 -1.65 4.82 5.91
CA MET A 138 -2.79 4.85 4.98
C MET A 138 -2.94 6.26 4.42
N THR A 139 -2.68 6.44 3.13
CA THR A 139 -3.00 7.71 2.44
C THR A 139 -4.46 7.74 1.96
N GLY A 140 -5.11 6.58 1.88
CA GLY A 140 -6.54 6.44 1.66
C GLY A 140 -7.10 5.15 2.26
N MET A 141 -8.38 5.17 2.61
CA MET A 141 -9.09 3.99 3.14
C MET A 141 -9.93 3.32 2.04
N SER A 142 -10.09 2.00 2.11
CA SER A 142 -10.92 1.26 1.17
C SER A 142 -12.35 1.83 1.10
N GLY A 143 -12.86 2.02 -0.11
CA GLY A 143 -14.16 2.63 -0.36
C GLY A 143 -14.19 4.16 -0.35
N GLN A 144 -13.07 4.83 -0.06
CA GLN A 144 -12.92 6.28 -0.23
C GLN A 144 -12.41 6.65 -1.62
N GLN A 145 -12.55 7.93 -1.98
CA GLN A 145 -11.95 8.47 -3.20
C GLN A 145 -10.43 8.48 -3.09
N ALA A 146 -9.76 8.35 -4.23
CA ALA A 146 -8.32 8.52 -4.34
C ALA A 146 -7.94 9.99 -4.50
N GLY A 147 -6.66 10.29 -4.31
CA GLY A 147 -6.02 11.56 -4.64
C GLY A 147 -5.39 12.28 -3.46
N ASN A 148 -5.39 11.71 -2.25
CA ASN A 148 -4.71 12.32 -1.12
C ASN A 148 -3.20 12.27 -1.31
N VAL A 149 -2.49 13.32 -0.88
CA VAL A 149 -1.03 13.35 -0.94
C VAL A 149 -0.51 13.50 0.47
N LEU A 150 0.45 12.65 0.87
CA LEU A 150 1.30 12.91 2.02
C LEU A 150 2.66 13.42 1.54
N VAL A 151 3.00 14.64 1.92
CA VAL A 151 4.34 15.20 1.73
C VAL A 151 5.14 15.05 3.03
N VAL A 152 6.21 14.25 2.98
CA VAL A 152 7.21 14.12 4.03
C VAL A 152 8.38 15.03 3.66
N LYS A 153 8.55 16.13 4.39
CA LYS A 153 9.62 17.11 4.16
C LYS A 153 11.02 16.57 4.53
N GLY A 154 11.07 15.61 5.45
CA GLY A 154 12.29 14.90 5.81
C GLY A 154 12.47 13.59 5.07
N ASN A 155 13.21 12.69 5.70
CA ASN A 155 13.47 11.34 5.20
C ASN A 155 12.30 10.40 5.52
N TYR A 156 12.15 9.36 4.70
CA TYR A 156 11.25 8.24 4.95
C TYR A 156 12.04 6.95 5.17
N HIS A 157 11.82 6.29 6.31
CA HIS A 157 12.38 4.99 6.60
C HIS A 157 11.28 3.94 6.72
N GLY A 158 11.24 2.99 5.80
CA GLY A 158 10.39 1.81 5.91
C GLY A 158 11.09 0.70 6.68
N ASN A 159 10.45 0.16 7.71
CA ASN A 159 11.01 -0.95 8.50
C ASN A 159 10.04 -2.14 8.49
N ASN A 160 9.82 -2.68 7.29
CA ASN A 160 8.81 -3.72 7.03
C ASN A 160 7.38 -3.27 7.35
N GLY A 161 7.12 -1.96 7.37
CA GLY A 161 5.78 -1.39 7.47
C GLY A 161 4.99 -1.53 6.17
N GLN A 162 3.71 -1.16 6.22
CA GLN A 162 2.80 -1.16 5.08
C GLN A 162 2.44 0.28 4.68
N LEU A 163 2.28 0.52 3.38
CA LEU A 163 1.67 1.68 2.77
C LEU A 163 0.40 1.24 2.04
N VAL A 164 -0.74 1.81 2.41
CA VAL A 164 -2.05 1.55 1.80
C VAL A 164 -2.49 2.80 1.04
N MET A 165 -2.78 2.63 -0.25
CA MET A 165 -3.14 3.73 -1.15
C MET A 165 -4.41 3.38 -1.93
N ASN A 166 -5.20 4.40 -2.27
CA ASN A 166 -6.30 4.29 -3.21
C ASN A 166 -5.86 4.81 -4.58
N THR A 167 -6.25 4.09 -5.64
CA THR A 167 -6.00 4.50 -7.03
C THR A 167 -7.22 4.22 -7.89
N VAL A 168 -7.64 5.18 -8.72
CA VAL A 168 -8.61 4.95 -9.80
C VAL A 168 -7.87 4.29 -10.96
N LEU A 169 -7.65 2.97 -10.88
CA LEU A 169 -6.80 2.21 -11.80
C LEU A 169 -7.28 2.30 -13.27
N ASN A 170 -6.67 3.20 -14.04
CA ASN A 170 -6.85 3.42 -15.48
C ASN A 170 -5.46 3.58 -16.15
N GLY A 171 -5.22 4.64 -16.93
CA GLY A 171 -3.94 4.94 -17.57
C GLY A 171 -3.06 5.87 -16.73
N ASP A 172 -2.00 6.44 -17.31
CA ASP A 172 -1.01 7.30 -16.63
C ASP A 172 -1.62 8.48 -15.84
N ASP A 173 -2.78 8.98 -16.28
CA ASP A 173 -3.49 10.12 -15.70
C ASP A 173 -4.44 9.73 -14.54
N SER A 174 -4.35 8.47 -14.07
CA SER A 174 -5.17 7.96 -12.97
C SER A 174 -5.03 8.83 -11.71
N VAL A 175 -6.17 9.21 -11.15
CA VAL A 175 -6.20 9.82 -9.81
C VAL A 175 -5.74 8.78 -8.80
N THR A 176 -4.68 9.07 -8.08
CA THR A 176 -4.07 8.17 -7.10
C THR A 176 -3.68 8.95 -5.85
N ASP A 177 -3.78 8.29 -4.71
CA ASP A 177 -3.06 8.77 -3.54
C ASP A 177 -1.56 8.73 -3.81
N LYS A 178 -0.81 9.65 -3.19
CA LYS A 178 0.64 9.76 -3.35
C LYS A 178 1.36 9.90 -2.01
N LEU A 179 2.56 9.31 -1.97
CA LEU A 179 3.59 9.63 -0.99
C LEU A 179 4.68 10.45 -1.68
N VAL A 180 4.93 11.66 -1.22
CA VAL A 180 6.03 12.52 -1.71
C VAL A 180 7.04 12.65 -0.57
N VAL A 181 8.29 12.32 -0.85
CA VAL A 181 9.41 12.41 0.11
C VAL A 181 10.42 13.42 -0.43
N GLU A 182 10.54 14.56 0.23
CA GLU A 182 11.50 15.61 -0.18
C GLU A 182 12.94 15.29 0.27
N GLY A 183 13.10 14.37 1.23
CA GLY A 183 14.39 13.81 1.64
C GLY A 183 14.71 12.46 1.01
N ASP A 184 15.54 11.68 1.72
CA ASP A 184 15.97 10.35 1.30
C ASP A 184 14.96 9.26 1.73
N THR A 185 14.87 8.17 0.96
CA THR A 185 14.18 6.95 1.36
C THR A 185 15.16 5.84 1.72
N SER A 186 14.78 4.98 2.66
CA SER A 186 15.57 3.81 3.05
C SER A 186 14.69 2.67 3.60
N GLY A 187 15.26 1.47 3.66
CA GLY A 187 14.60 0.29 4.23
C GLY A 187 13.54 -0.32 3.28
N THR A 188 12.50 -0.95 3.83
CA THR A 188 11.51 -1.70 3.04
C THR A 188 10.09 -1.41 3.50
N THR A 189 9.18 -1.21 2.54
CA THR A 189 7.74 -1.00 2.77
C THR A 189 6.91 -1.85 1.83
N ALA A 190 5.94 -2.57 2.37
CA ALA A 190 4.94 -3.30 1.59
C ALA A 190 3.85 -2.33 1.09
N VAL A 191 3.49 -2.39 -0.19
CA VAL A 191 2.53 -1.47 -0.81
C VAL A 191 1.27 -2.21 -1.23
N THR A 192 0.13 -1.80 -0.68
CA THR A 192 -1.19 -2.29 -1.06
C THR A 192 -1.98 -1.17 -1.74
N VAL A 193 -2.56 -1.49 -2.89
CA VAL A 193 -3.36 -0.54 -3.68
C VAL A 193 -4.81 -1.01 -3.73
N ASN A 194 -5.72 -0.14 -3.29
CA ASN A 194 -7.16 -0.34 -3.42
C ASN A 194 -7.64 0.32 -4.71
N ASN A 195 -8.38 -0.42 -5.53
CA ASN A 195 -9.04 0.16 -6.70
C ASN A 195 -10.23 1.04 -6.25
N ALA A 196 -10.13 2.35 -6.47
CA ALA A 196 -11.15 3.34 -6.12
C ALA A 196 -12.13 3.63 -7.29
N GLY A 197 -12.56 2.58 -7.99
CA GLY A 197 -13.53 2.66 -9.10
C GLY A 197 -12.93 2.78 -10.49
N GLY A 198 -11.63 2.49 -10.66
CA GLY A 198 -11.00 2.36 -11.98
C GLY A 198 -11.50 1.14 -12.75
N THR A 199 -11.55 1.27 -14.07
CA THR A 199 -12.03 0.21 -14.98
C THR A 199 -10.91 -0.55 -15.65
N GLY A 200 -9.66 -0.14 -15.44
CA GLY A 200 -8.48 -0.69 -16.08
C GLY A 200 -8.21 -0.06 -17.45
N ALA A 201 -6.94 0.28 -17.69
CA ALA A 201 -6.42 0.65 -18.99
C ALA A 201 -4.91 0.35 -19.05
N LYS A 202 -4.35 0.29 -20.25
CA LYS A 202 -2.90 0.19 -20.47
C LYS A 202 -2.23 1.51 -20.07
N THR A 203 -1.15 1.44 -19.31
CA THR A 203 -0.26 2.58 -19.05
C THR A 203 0.80 2.73 -20.13
N LEU A 204 1.31 3.94 -20.32
CA LEU A 204 2.47 4.23 -21.16
C LEU A 204 3.71 4.49 -20.31
N ASN A 205 3.63 5.45 -19.38
CA ASN A 205 4.72 5.80 -18.46
C ASN A 205 4.47 5.25 -17.05
N GLY A 206 3.23 4.86 -16.75
CA GLY A 206 2.82 4.38 -15.43
C GLY A 206 2.12 5.45 -14.59
N ILE A 207 1.38 4.99 -13.59
CA ILE A 207 0.71 5.83 -12.59
C ILE A 207 1.71 6.06 -11.45
N GLU A 208 2.13 7.30 -11.19
CA GLU A 208 3.11 7.60 -10.13
C GLU A 208 2.47 7.54 -8.73
N LEU A 209 3.01 6.69 -7.86
CA LEU A 209 2.53 6.49 -6.49
C LEU A 209 3.44 7.15 -5.47
N ILE A 210 4.76 6.96 -5.62
CA ILE A 210 5.76 7.47 -4.68
C ILE A 210 6.75 8.34 -5.44
N HIS A 211 6.93 9.56 -4.97
CA HIS A 211 7.90 10.53 -5.47
C HIS A 211 9.00 10.73 -4.44
N VAL A 212 10.27 10.75 -4.87
CA VAL A 212 11.43 10.94 -4.01
C VAL A 212 12.37 11.97 -4.63
N ASP A 213 12.54 13.12 -3.96
CA ASP A 213 13.47 14.16 -4.39
C ASP A 213 14.92 13.84 -4.01
N GLY A 214 15.12 13.14 -2.89
CA GLY A 214 16.43 12.73 -2.39
C GLY A 214 16.91 11.38 -2.93
N LYS A 215 17.80 10.72 -2.18
CA LYS A 215 18.33 9.40 -2.51
C LYS A 215 17.25 8.33 -2.28
N SER A 216 16.87 7.62 -3.34
CA SER A 216 15.79 6.63 -3.30
C SER A 216 16.29 5.19 -3.02
N GLU A 217 16.90 4.96 -1.85
CA GLU A 217 17.45 3.64 -1.47
C GLU A 217 16.44 2.77 -0.71
N GLY A 218 15.24 3.28 -0.44
CA GLY A 218 14.14 2.50 0.10
C GLY A 218 13.49 1.65 -0.97
N GLU A 219 13.08 0.44 -0.59
CA GLU A 219 12.39 -0.51 -1.46
C GLU A 219 10.90 -0.58 -1.14
N PHE A 220 10.06 -0.35 -2.15
CA PHE A 220 8.61 -0.45 -2.07
C PHE A 220 8.15 -1.70 -2.79
N VAL A 221 7.69 -2.69 -2.03
CA VAL A 221 7.39 -4.03 -2.53
C VAL A 221 5.88 -4.20 -2.66
N GLN A 222 5.41 -4.60 -3.83
CA GLN A 222 4.00 -4.87 -4.05
C GLN A 222 3.48 -5.95 -3.09
N ALA A 223 2.38 -5.66 -2.40
CA ALA A 223 1.70 -6.58 -1.50
C ALA A 223 0.28 -6.88 -2.02
N GLY A 224 0.15 -8.02 -2.68
CA GLY A 224 -1.07 -8.49 -3.31
C GLY A 224 -1.18 -8.14 -4.80
N ARG A 225 -2.17 -8.72 -5.46
CA ARG A 225 -2.46 -8.47 -6.88
C ARG A 225 -3.18 -7.14 -7.04
N ILE A 226 -2.76 -6.29 -7.97
CA ILE A 226 -3.39 -4.99 -8.25
C ILE A 226 -4.10 -5.10 -9.60
N VAL A 227 -5.44 -5.02 -9.59
CA VAL A 227 -6.24 -5.33 -10.78
C VAL A 227 -7.38 -4.34 -11.01
N ALA A 228 -7.65 -4.08 -12.28
CA ALA A 228 -8.88 -3.41 -12.70
C ALA A 228 -9.28 -3.85 -14.12
N GLY A 229 -10.57 -4.16 -14.30
CA GLY A 229 -11.09 -4.65 -15.57
C GLY A 229 -10.36 -5.90 -16.06
N ALA A 230 -9.70 -5.79 -17.21
CA ALA A 230 -8.91 -6.84 -17.86
C ALA A 230 -7.40 -6.76 -17.55
N TYR A 231 -6.95 -5.74 -16.81
CA TYR A 231 -5.53 -5.43 -16.63
C TYR A 231 -5.04 -5.83 -15.24
N ASP A 232 -3.85 -6.42 -15.22
CA ASP A 232 -2.97 -6.49 -14.06
C ASP A 232 -2.04 -5.27 -14.03
N TYR A 233 -1.79 -4.76 -12.83
CA TYR A 233 -0.83 -3.68 -12.58
C TYR A 233 0.30 -4.18 -11.69
N THR A 234 1.51 -3.77 -12.01
CA THR A 234 2.73 -4.10 -11.28
C THR A 234 3.38 -2.82 -10.75
N LEU A 235 3.76 -2.82 -9.47
CA LEU A 235 4.56 -1.76 -8.86
C LEU A 235 6.02 -1.94 -9.23
N GLY A 236 6.66 -0.87 -9.73
CA GLY A 236 8.09 -0.87 -10.03
C GLY A 236 8.67 0.54 -10.04
N ARG A 237 10.00 0.62 -10.13
CA ARG A 237 10.70 1.89 -10.31
C ARG A 237 10.46 2.45 -11.70
N GLY A 238 10.45 3.78 -11.80
CA GLY A 238 10.47 4.47 -13.08
C GLY A 238 11.77 4.22 -13.84
N GLN A 239 11.80 4.66 -15.10
CA GLN A 239 12.97 4.51 -15.97
C GLN A 239 13.74 5.82 -16.14
N GLY A 240 15.04 5.72 -16.41
CA GLY A 240 15.90 6.88 -16.67
C GLY A 240 15.88 7.91 -15.54
N ALA A 241 15.50 9.15 -15.86
CA ALA A 241 15.41 10.25 -14.89
C ALA A 241 14.37 10.01 -13.77
N ASN A 242 13.42 9.09 -13.98
CA ASN A 242 12.36 8.77 -13.03
C ASN A 242 12.69 7.55 -12.15
N SER A 243 13.93 7.02 -12.20
CA SER A 243 14.34 5.82 -11.45
C SER A 243 14.32 5.98 -9.91
N GLY A 244 14.24 7.23 -9.43
CA GLY A 244 13.99 7.52 -8.02
C GLY A 244 12.54 7.32 -7.56
N ASN A 245 11.58 7.30 -8.50
CA ASN A 245 10.15 7.27 -8.22
C ASN A 245 9.55 5.89 -8.51
N TRP A 246 8.35 5.64 -7.96
CA TRP A 246 7.66 4.35 -8.07
C TRP A 246 6.31 4.50 -8.73
N TYR A 247 6.02 3.58 -9.66
CA TYR A 247 4.87 3.64 -10.55
C TYR A 247 4.14 2.30 -10.59
N LEU A 248 2.82 2.35 -10.82
CA LEU A 248 2.08 1.19 -11.32
C LEU A 248 2.13 1.19 -12.84
N THR A 249 2.52 0.09 -13.45
CA THR A 249 2.45 -0.12 -14.89
C THR A 249 1.54 -1.29 -15.22
N SER A 250 0.79 -1.15 -16.31
CA SER A 250 0.01 -2.20 -16.96
C SER A 250 0.43 -2.27 -18.43
N GLY A 251 0.66 -3.49 -18.93
CA GLY A 251 1.18 -3.73 -20.27
C GLY A 251 2.64 -4.17 -20.31
N SER A 252 3.07 -4.69 -21.48
CA SER A 252 4.31 -5.41 -21.84
C SER A 252 5.67 -4.88 -21.36
N ASP A 253 5.71 -3.73 -20.68
CA ASP A 253 6.89 -3.20 -19.97
C ASP A 253 6.79 -3.38 -18.44
N SER A 254 5.79 -4.13 -17.96
CA SER A 254 5.76 -4.63 -16.58
C SER A 254 6.99 -5.53 -16.40
N PRO A 255 7.88 -5.26 -15.43
CA PRO A 255 9.00 -6.14 -15.16
C PRO A 255 8.44 -7.54 -14.88
N GLU A 256 8.88 -8.54 -15.67
CA GLU A 256 8.54 -9.93 -15.41
C GLU A 256 8.87 -10.24 -13.94
N LEU A 257 7.90 -10.81 -13.22
CA LEU A 257 8.19 -11.41 -11.92
C LEU A 257 9.33 -12.41 -12.12
N GLN A 258 10.48 -12.20 -11.46
CA GLN A 258 11.54 -13.19 -11.49
C GLN A 258 10.94 -14.54 -11.04
N PRO A 259 11.07 -15.61 -11.84
CA PRO A 259 10.72 -16.94 -11.40
C PRO A 259 11.46 -17.23 -10.10
N GLU A 260 10.78 -17.83 -9.11
CA GLU A 260 11.48 -18.41 -7.96
C GLU A 260 12.62 -19.30 -8.48
N PRO A 261 13.85 -19.20 -7.94
CA PRO A 261 14.96 -20.00 -8.44
C PRO A 261 14.61 -21.48 -8.31
N ASP A 262 14.67 -22.19 -9.44
CA ASP A 262 14.42 -23.63 -9.50
C ASP A 262 15.22 -24.35 -8.41
N PRO A 263 14.63 -25.35 -7.72
CA PRO A 263 15.36 -26.19 -6.78
C PRO A 263 16.58 -26.78 -7.51
N MET A 264 17.76 -26.58 -6.93
CA MET A 264 19.02 -27.06 -7.49
C MET A 264 18.91 -28.56 -7.85
N PRO A 265 19.25 -28.98 -9.08
CA PRO A 265 19.22 -30.39 -9.43
C PRO A 265 20.22 -31.15 -8.57
N ASN A 266 19.77 -32.24 -7.95
CA ASN A 266 20.67 -33.18 -7.27
C ASN A 266 21.66 -33.76 -8.30
N PRO A 267 22.97 -33.87 -8.02
CA PRO A 267 23.92 -34.39 -9.01
C PRO A 267 23.63 -35.87 -9.30
N GLU A 268 23.28 -36.20 -10.55
CA GLU A 268 23.27 -37.59 -11.00
C GLU A 268 24.66 -38.07 -11.48
N PRO A 269 24.96 -39.37 -11.42
CA PRO A 269 26.28 -39.92 -11.77
C PRO A 269 26.52 -39.99 -13.29
N ASN A 270 27.81 -39.94 -13.66
CA ASN A 270 28.45 -39.91 -15.00
C ASN A 270 27.88 -40.90 -16.07
N PRO A 271 28.06 -40.63 -17.39
CA PRO A 271 27.20 -41.12 -18.47
C PRO A 271 27.68 -42.42 -19.14
N ASN A 272 26.78 -43.06 -19.88
CA ASN A 272 27.07 -44.07 -20.90
C ASN A 272 26.40 -43.64 -22.23
N PRO A 273 26.92 -44.02 -23.43
CA PRO A 273 26.78 -43.27 -24.66
C PRO A 273 25.45 -43.48 -25.42
N GLU A 274 25.11 -42.44 -26.19
CA GLU A 274 23.87 -42.21 -26.95
C GLU A 274 23.57 -43.23 -28.07
N PRO A 275 22.27 -43.44 -28.37
CA PRO A 275 21.83 -43.79 -29.71
C PRO A 275 20.85 -42.75 -30.31
N ASN A 276 21.31 -42.09 -31.38
CA ASN A 276 20.65 -41.47 -32.54
C ASN A 276 19.49 -40.44 -32.33
N PRO A 277 19.53 -39.24 -32.96
CA PRO A 277 18.51 -38.22 -32.75
C PRO A 277 17.22 -38.54 -33.51
N ASN A 278 16.10 -38.56 -32.79
CA ASN A 278 14.75 -38.48 -33.36
C ASN A 278 14.48 -37.02 -33.77
N PRO A 279 13.71 -36.73 -34.85
CA PRO A 279 13.45 -35.35 -35.27
C PRO A 279 12.69 -34.60 -34.17
N THR A 280 13.21 -33.46 -33.76
CA THR A 280 12.54 -32.52 -32.87
C THR A 280 11.25 -32.00 -33.53
N PRO A 281 10.11 -31.94 -32.82
CA PRO A 281 8.95 -31.22 -33.29
C PRO A 281 9.32 -29.75 -33.52
N THR A 282 8.99 -29.20 -34.68
CA THR A 282 9.09 -27.77 -34.93
C THR A 282 8.33 -26.99 -33.85
N PRO A 283 8.94 -25.98 -33.21
CA PRO A 283 8.23 -25.09 -32.31
C PRO A 283 6.99 -24.55 -33.01
N GLY A 284 5.82 -24.71 -32.37
CA GLY A 284 4.63 -23.97 -32.78
C GLY A 284 4.90 -22.47 -32.71
N PRO A 285 4.12 -21.65 -33.45
CA PRO A 285 4.28 -20.20 -33.40
C PRO A 285 4.25 -19.74 -31.95
N ASP A 286 5.28 -18.98 -31.58
CA ASP A 286 5.39 -18.28 -30.30
C ASP A 286 4.17 -17.38 -30.14
N LEU A 287 3.16 -17.89 -29.43
CA LEU A 287 2.10 -17.07 -28.91
C LEU A 287 2.76 -16.30 -27.78
N ASN A 288 3.19 -15.07 -28.07
CA ASN A 288 3.48 -14.07 -27.06
C ASN A 288 2.18 -13.92 -26.23
N VAL A 289 2.03 -14.73 -25.19
CA VAL A 289 0.87 -14.73 -24.31
C VAL A 289 0.99 -13.43 -23.54
N ASP A 290 0.15 -12.47 -23.90
CA ASP A 290 -0.06 -11.22 -23.20
C ASP A 290 -0.43 -11.53 -21.74
N ASN A 291 0.59 -11.63 -20.88
CA ASN A 291 0.47 -12.00 -19.47
C ASN A 291 -0.04 -10.82 -18.62
N ASP A 292 -0.33 -9.67 -19.25
CA ASP A 292 -0.93 -8.48 -18.64
C ASP A 292 -2.46 -8.54 -18.63
N LEU A 293 -3.01 -9.45 -19.42
CA LEU A 293 -4.43 -9.76 -19.42
C LEU A 293 -4.73 -10.82 -18.37
N ARG A 294 -5.74 -10.50 -17.57
CA ARG A 294 -6.36 -11.42 -16.62
C ARG A 294 -6.63 -12.81 -17.27
N PRO A 295 -6.09 -13.93 -16.75
CA PRO A 295 -6.32 -15.27 -17.31
C PRO A 295 -7.79 -15.70 -17.27
N GLU A 296 -8.63 -14.99 -16.51
CA GLU A 296 -10.05 -15.24 -16.33
C GLU A 296 -10.83 -15.19 -17.66
N ALA A 297 -10.49 -14.30 -18.59
CA ALA A 297 -11.17 -14.22 -19.88
C ALA A 297 -10.92 -15.49 -20.72
N GLY A 298 -9.68 -15.96 -20.77
CA GLY A 298 -9.32 -17.22 -21.44
C GLY A 298 -9.96 -18.44 -20.78
N SER A 299 -9.98 -18.47 -19.45
CA SER A 299 -10.61 -19.55 -18.68
C SER A 299 -12.13 -19.61 -18.87
N TYR A 300 -12.80 -18.46 -19.01
CA TYR A 300 -14.24 -18.40 -19.29
C TYR A 300 -14.55 -18.96 -20.69
N ILE A 301 -13.75 -18.62 -21.70
CA ILE A 301 -13.88 -19.19 -23.05
C ILE A 301 -13.61 -20.69 -23.05
N ALA A 302 -12.59 -21.15 -22.32
CA ALA A 302 -12.27 -22.57 -22.21
C ALA A 302 -13.40 -23.36 -21.53
N ASN A 303 -13.98 -22.82 -20.45
CA ASN A 303 -15.15 -23.43 -19.79
C ASN A 303 -16.38 -23.46 -20.69
N LEU A 304 -16.63 -22.41 -21.48
CA LEU A 304 -17.71 -22.39 -22.46
C LEU A 304 -17.46 -23.40 -23.60
N ALA A 305 -16.24 -23.52 -24.08
CA ALA A 305 -15.84 -24.50 -25.10
C ALA A 305 -15.95 -25.94 -24.58
N ALA A 306 -15.50 -26.19 -23.35
CA ALA A 306 -15.64 -27.48 -22.67
C ALA A 306 -17.11 -27.83 -22.43
N ALA A 307 -17.95 -26.88 -22.00
CA ALA A 307 -19.38 -27.09 -21.83
C ALA A 307 -20.08 -27.40 -23.16
N ASN A 308 -19.70 -26.71 -24.26
CA ASN A 308 -20.27 -26.96 -25.58
C ASN A 308 -19.81 -28.28 -26.21
N THR A 309 -18.67 -28.83 -25.78
CA THR A 309 -18.15 -30.13 -26.28
C THR A 309 -18.42 -31.30 -25.33
N MET A 310 -18.94 -31.05 -24.12
CA MET A 310 -19.15 -32.09 -23.09
C MET A 310 -20.12 -33.20 -23.51
N PHE A 311 -21.00 -32.93 -24.49
CA PHE A 311 -21.99 -33.90 -25.00
C PHE A 311 -21.78 -34.28 -26.47
N THR A 312 -20.71 -33.81 -27.11
CA THR A 312 -20.39 -34.17 -28.50
C THR A 312 -19.53 -35.42 -28.54
N THR A 313 -20.12 -36.58 -28.20
CA THR A 313 -19.48 -37.90 -28.39
C THR A 313 -19.81 -38.46 -29.76
N ARG A 314 -18.84 -38.99 -30.50
CA ARG A 314 -19.07 -39.72 -31.76
C ARG A 314 -19.68 -41.09 -31.47
N LEU A 315 -20.43 -41.65 -32.42
CA LEU A 315 -21.06 -42.98 -32.28
C LEU A 315 -20.05 -44.10 -31.93
N HIS A 316 -18.81 -43.98 -32.45
CA HIS A 316 -17.71 -44.90 -32.17
C HIS A 316 -17.23 -44.84 -30.70
N GLU A 317 -17.25 -43.66 -30.07
CA GLU A 317 -16.86 -43.46 -28.67
C GLU A 317 -17.92 -43.97 -27.70
N ARG A 318 -19.19 -44.03 -28.13
CA ARG A 318 -20.31 -44.57 -27.33
C ARG A 318 -20.47 -46.09 -27.42
N LEU A 319 -20.08 -46.70 -28.55
CA LEU A 319 -20.29 -48.14 -28.79
C LEU A 319 -19.10 -49.01 -28.38
N GLY A 320 -17.91 -48.44 -28.19
CA GLY A 320 -16.68 -49.20 -27.95
C GLY A 320 -16.23 -50.00 -29.18
N ASN A 321 -14.97 -50.47 -29.18
CA ASN A 321 -14.46 -51.32 -30.25
C ASN A 321 -15.25 -52.64 -30.28
N THR A 322 -15.92 -52.91 -31.40
CA THR A 322 -16.47 -54.24 -31.68
C THR A 322 -15.31 -55.15 -32.06
N TYR A 323 -14.82 -55.91 -31.09
CA TYR A 323 -13.91 -57.02 -31.36
C TYR A 323 -14.67 -58.08 -32.16
N TYR A 324 -14.41 -58.16 -33.47
CA TYR A 324 -14.77 -59.32 -34.26
C TYR A 324 -13.66 -60.36 -34.07
N THR A 325 -13.90 -61.33 -33.18
CA THR A 325 -13.16 -62.60 -33.20
C THR A 325 -13.65 -63.40 -34.41
N ASP A 326 -12.75 -63.65 -35.36
CA ASP A 326 -12.99 -64.57 -36.46
C ASP A 326 -13.15 -66.00 -35.91
N MET A 327 -14.25 -66.65 -36.25
CA MET A 327 -14.58 -68.00 -35.78
C MET A 327 -13.66 -69.09 -36.36
N VAL A 328 -12.69 -68.76 -37.23
CA VAL A 328 -11.79 -69.74 -37.86
C VAL A 328 -10.35 -69.70 -37.33
N THR A 329 -9.87 -68.61 -36.75
CA THR A 329 -8.46 -68.53 -36.28
C THR A 329 -8.25 -68.21 -34.80
N GLY A 330 -9.29 -67.79 -34.07
CA GLY A 330 -9.17 -67.46 -32.64
C GLY A 330 -8.51 -66.12 -32.39
#